data_AF-A0A2V1BZG9-F1
#
_entry.id   AF-A0A2V1BZG9-F1
#
_cell.length_a   1.000
_cell.length_b   1.000
_cell.length_c   1.000
_cell.angle_alpha   90.00
_cell.angle_beta   90.00
_cell.angle_gamma   90.00
#
_symmetry.space_group_name_H-M   'P 1'
#
loop_
_entity.id
_entity.type
_entity.pdbx_description
1 polymer ?
#
loop_
_entity_poly.entity_id
_entity_poly.type
_entity_poly.pdbx_seq_one_letter_code
_entity_poly.pdbx_strand_id
1 'polypeptide(L)'
;MGEGATAAQVCWNCKNGKRKCSKDLPACARCAKLLLKCDYEYSASDMNPPKTVQSPASSVEGSNLPQLQTTAKLMYALSDGCPRSMKVEASIPTQVLNIIISNGDGVPSVTSTYFRTIDVWLPVIDAETCVKRLETITQDNNVELSSLLLAMFLVTRPPGNNSSLREMQTPLYYETKTLYSFIVSSGRSTIEVIQAGLLISLYEVGHGMTEAAQVTIAVCSRMAMKMKAVQYRNSSRNIQNTEFGRLWWGIVTLDRYLNQDLSPDEIHLLVGSWSDGVPAMELPVDEEAQSGLPPPISMRTTSGISASHQPTTRLGPFCRAAEAGHLLGQVLDLIAQTSYTREMDFEKARALDHAMQSFAMVLVQQAINGWEECCAAIGLCLSQCHGTAPRKDLELDQ
;
A
#
# COMPACT_ATOMS: atom_id res chain seq x y z
N MET A 1 0.53 46.00 38.88
CA MET A 1 1.83 46.03 38.19
C MET A 1 2.66 44.88 38.73
N GLY A 2 2.71 43.77 37.99
CA GLY A 2 3.72 42.74 38.15
C GLY A 2 4.43 42.67 36.81
N GLU A 3 5.64 43.23 36.73
CA GLU A 3 6.46 43.17 35.53
C GLU A 3 6.85 41.71 35.31
N GLY A 4 6.24 41.06 34.31
CA GLY A 4 6.61 39.70 33.91
C GLY A 4 8.02 39.70 33.35
N ALA A 5 8.87 38.79 33.85
CA ALA A 5 10.23 38.65 33.36
C ALA A 5 10.21 38.29 31.86
N THR A 6 10.95 39.05 31.05
CA THR A 6 11.10 38.80 29.61
C THR A 6 12.49 38.24 29.30
N ALA A 7 12.55 37.31 28.34
CA ALA A 7 13.79 36.71 27.87
C ALA A 7 14.56 37.68 26.96
N ALA A 8 15.90 37.65 27.01
CA ALA A 8 16.75 38.52 26.18
C ALA A 8 16.57 38.23 24.67
N GLN A 9 16.43 36.95 24.31
CA GLN A 9 16.29 36.50 22.92
C GLN A 9 14.92 35.90 22.62
N VAL A 10 14.58 35.83 21.33
CA VAL A 10 13.38 35.09 20.86
C VAL A 10 13.59 33.59 21.09
N CYS A 11 12.55 32.83 21.43
CA CYS A 11 12.70 31.39 21.62
C CYS A 11 13.01 30.67 20.30
N TRP A 12 13.63 29.49 20.38
CA TRP A 12 14.07 28.68 19.23
C TRP A 12 12.93 28.40 18.24
N ASN A 13 11.76 27.99 18.74
CA ASN A 13 10.59 27.67 17.91
C ASN A 13 10.03 28.87 17.14
N CYS A 14 10.05 30.06 17.74
CA CYS A 14 9.61 31.27 17.04
C CYS A 14 10.67 31.78 16.07
N LYS A 15 11.96 31.61 16.41
CA LYS A 15 13.08 31.93 15.52
C LYS A 15 13.07 31.06 14.26
N ASN A 16 13.04 29.73 14.41
CA ASN A 16 13.00 28.80 13.28
C ASN A 16 11.70 28.89 12.48
N GLY A 17 10.58 29.11 13.15
CA GLY A 17 9.30 29.30 12.48
C GLY A 17 9.15 30.65 11.76
N LYS A 18 10.08 31.61 11.96
CA LYS A 18 10.00 33.03 11.51
C LYS A 18 8.71 33.72 11.97
N ARG A 19 8.39 33.65 13.26
CA ARG A 19 7.11 34.14 13.83
C ARG A 19 7.35 35.06 15.02
N LYS A 20 6.35 35.91 15.32
CA LYS A 20 6.41 36.84 16.45
C LYS A 20 6.48 36.08 17.78
N CYS A 21 7.51 36.37 18.58
CA CYS A 21 7.71 35.83 19.93
C CYS A 21 7.43 36.93 20.96
N SER A 22 6.60 36.65 21.96
CA SER A 22 6.31 37.61 23.04
C SER A 22 7.39 37.67 24.13
N LYS A 23 8.36 36.74 24.10
CA LYS A 23 9.51 36.66 25.01
C LYS A 23 9.16 36.49 26.50
N ASP A 24 7.92 36.19 26.86
CA ASP A 24 7.54 35.93 28.25
C ASP A 24 8.26 34.69 28.80
N LEU A 25 8.66 34.73 30.07
CA LEU A 25 9.13 33.58 30.83
C LEU A 25 8.02 32.98 31.70
N PRO A 26 7.93 31.65 31.85
CA PRO A 26 8.85 30.63 31.31
C PRO A 26 8.61 30.25 29.85
N ALA A 27 7.50 30.67 29.23
CA ALA A 27 7.19 30.37 27.84
C ALA A 27 6.47 31.55 27.15
N CYS A 28 6.83 31.85 25.91
CA CYS A 28 6.12 32.87 25.14
C CYS A 28 4.67 32.46 24.86
N ALA A 29 3.78 33.44 24.76
CA ALA A 29 2.34 33.27 24.54
C ALA A 29 2.00 32.34 23.37
N ARG A 30 2.79 32.37 22.29
CA ARG A 30 2.60 31.48 21.12
C ARG A 30 2.94 30.03 21.42
N CYS A 31 4.07 29.77 22.07
CA CYS A 31 4.45 28.41 22.46
C CYS A 31 3.47 27.85 23.50
N ALA A 32 3.04 28.68 24.47
CA ALA A 32 2.03 28.31 25.43
C ALA A 32 0.69 27.94 24.78
N LYS A 33 0.20 28.77 23.83
CA LYS A 33 -1.04 28.51 23.09
C LYS A 33 -1.00 27.24 22.25
N LEU A 34 0.16 26.91 21.68
CA LEU A 34 0.36 25.74 20.83
C LEU A 34 0.86 24.51 21.59
N LEU A 35 1.00 24.59 22.92
CA LEU A 35 1.56 23.53 23.77
C LEU A 35 2.94 23.04 23.28
N LEU A 36 3.75 23.94 22.72
CA LEU A 36 5.11 23.67 22.27
C LEU A 36 6.12 23.98 23.38
N LYS A 37 7.18 23.17 23.51
CA LYS A 37 8.32 23.48 24.38
C LYS A 37 8.92 24.82 23.96
N CYS A 38 8.99 25.76 24.90
CA CYS A 38 9.59 27.08 24.69
C CYS A 38 11.02 27.05 25.22
N ASP A 39 11.99 27.24 24.32
CA ASP A 39 13.40 27.16 24.66
C ASP A 39 14.12 28.46 24.31
N TYR A 40 14.76 29.07 25.31
CA TYR A 40 15.55 30.29 25.20
C TYR A 40 17.05 30.04 25.36
N GLU A 41 17.49 28.81 25.67
CA GLU A 41 18.89 28.45 25.96
C GLU A 41 19.59 27.79 24.75
N TYR A 42 19.28 28.23 23.53
CA TYR A 42 19.97 27.77 22.32
C TYR A 42 21.17 28.69 22.00
N SER A 43 22.26 28.09 21.52
CA SER A 43 23.49 28.80 21.16
C SER A 43 23.57 29.00 19.64
N ALA A 44 24.22 30.08 19.19
CA ALA A 44 24.35 30.42 17.77
C ALA A 44 25.18 29.40 16.96
N SER A 45 25.78 28.41 17.62
CA SER A 45 26.51 27.27 17.06
C SER A 45 25.64 26.07 16.68
N ASP A 46 24.34 26.04 17.02
CA ASP A 46 23.38 25.04 16.50
C ASP A 46 22.97 25.33 15.04
N MET A 47 23.86 25.97 14.29
CA MET A 47 23.69 26.39 12.90
C MET A 47 24.50 25.45 11.99
N ASN A 48 23.85 24.44 11.46
CA ASN A 48 24.11 24.05 10.08
C ASN A 48 22.80 23.63 9.41
N PRO A 49 22.23 24.47 8.53
CA PRO A 49 21.22 24.03 7.60
C PRO A 49 21.90 23.42 6.37
N PRO A 50 21.28 22.41 5.74
CA PRO A 50 21.34 22.34 4.29
C PRO A 50 19.91 22.35 3.75
N LYS A 51 19.42 23.54 3.37
CA LYS A 51 18.30 23.65 2.40
C LYS A 51 18.47 24.90 1.56
N THR A 52 19.28 24.79 0.52
CA THR A 52 18.98 25.43 -0.76
C THR A 52 17.68 24.80 -1.26
N VAL A 53 16.68 25.62 -1.52
CA VAL A 53 15.39 25.17 -2.07
C VAL A 53 15.63 24.78 -3.53
N GLN A 54 15.61 23.48 -3.80
CA GLN A 54 15.43 22.92 -5.13
C GLN A 54 14.17 22.04 -5.12
N SER A 55 13.42 22.10 -6.21
CA SER A 55 12.18 21.36 -6.46
C SER A 55 12.34 19.86 -6.20
N PRO A 56 11.27 19.13 -5.83
CA PRO A 56 11.37 17.70 -5.49
C PRO A 56 11.59 16.77 -6.69
N ALA A 57 11.74 17.31 -7.90
CA ALA A 57 12.19 16.57 -9.06
C ALA A 57 13.67 16.92 -9.29
N SER A 58 14.52 15.88 -9.39
CA SER A 58 15.94 15.98 -9.76
C SER A 58 16.93 16.26 -8.61
N SER A 59 17.16 15.29 -7.73
CA SER A 59 18.42 15.16 -6.98
C SER A 59 18.66 13.70 -6.59
N VAL A 60 19.12 12.90 -7.54
CA VAL A 60 19.81 11.64 -7.24
C VAL A 60 21.24 12.03 -6.89
N GLU A 61 21.48 12.42 -5.64
CA GLU A 61 22.84 12.47 -5.08
C GLU A 61 23.19 11.06 -4.61
N GLY A 62 24.10 10.43 -5.35
CA GLY A 62 24.61 9.08 -5.12
C GLY A 62 25.46 8.97 -3.87
N SER A 63 24.85 9.05 -2.69
CA SER A 63 25.47 8.67 -1.43
C SER A 63 24.75 7.45 -0.86
N ASN A 64 25.39 6.30 -1.05
CA ASN A 64 25.07 4.98 -0.52
C ASN A 64 23.76 4.36 -1.05
N LEU A 65 23.77 3.93 -2.33
CA LEU A 65 22.99 2.73 -2.67
C LEU A 65 23.38 1.65 -1.65
N PRO A 66 22.43 0.96 -0.99
CA PRO A 66 22.77 -0.17 -0.16
C PRO A 66 23.60 -1.11 -1.01
N GLN A 67 24.79 -1.47 -0.51
CA GLN A 67 25.59 -2.56 -1.04
C GLN A 67 24.78 -3.85 -0.88
N LEU A 68 23.80 -4.05 -1.75
CA LEU A 68 23.50 -5.40 -2.15
C LEU A 68 24.81 -5.89 -2.75
N GLN A 69 25.37 -6.90 -2.09
CA GLN A 69 26.33 -7.82 -2.67
C GLN A 69 25.91 -8.26 -4.09
N THR A 70 24.66 -8.03 -4.50
CA THR A 70 24.11 -8.26 -5.83
C THR A 70 24.66 -7.37 -6.93
N THR A 71 25.04 -6.09 -6.76
CA THR A 71 25.71 -5.36 -7.87
C THR A 71 27.12 -5.93 -8.12
N ALA A 72 27.84 -6.28 -7.05
CA ALA A 72 29.12 -7.00 -7.15
C ALA A 72 28.96 -8.43 -7.71
N LYS A 73 27.93 -9.19 -7.27
CA LYS A 73 27.62 -10.55 -7.78
C LYS A 73 27.09 -10.52 -9.22
N LEU A 74 26.36 -9.48 -9.63
CA LEU A 74 25.86 -9.29 -10.98
C LEU A 74 26.99 -8.86 -11.91
N MET A 75 27.88 -7.95 -11.48
CA MET A 75 29.10 -7.64 -12.23
C MET A 75 30.03 -8.85 -12.33
N TYR A 76 30.17 -9.65 -11.26
CA TYR A 76 30.95 -10.90 -11.27
C TYR A 76 30.32 -11.98 -12.18
N ALA A 77 28.99 -12.12 -12.18
CA ALA A 77 28.28 -13.05 -13.06
C ALA A 77 28.32 -12.63 -14.55
N LEU A 78 28.52 -11.33 -14.81
CA LEU A 78 28.64 -10.77 -16.15
C LEU A 78 30.09 -10.72 -16.66
N SER A 79 31.12 -10.93 -15.82
CA SER A 79 32.51 -10.60 -16.18
C SER A 79 33.41 -11.74 -16.68
N ASP A 80 33.01 -13.00 -16.77
CA ASP A 80 33.78 -13.94 -17.62
C ASP A 80 33.04 -15.23 -17.97
N GLY A 81 33.38 -15.80 -19.13
CA GLY A 81 32.70 -16.89 -19.84
C GLY A 81 32.11 -18.02 -18.98
N CYS A 82 30.79 -18.21 -19.11
CA CYS A 82 30.03 -19.31 -18.52
C CYS A 82 30.48 -20.66 -19.12
N PRO A 83 30.82 -21.65 -18.27
CA PRO A 83 29.80 -22.63 -17.90
C PRO A 83 29.91 -23.06 -16.44
N ARG A 84 28.89 -22.77 -15.62
CA ARG A 84 28.38 -23.62 -14.51
C ARG A 84 27.34 -22.86 -13.67
N SER A 85 26.09 -23.28 -13.83
CA SER A 85 25.21 -23.48 -12.68
C SER A 85 25.99 -24.29 -11.64
N MET A 86 26.13 -23.75 -10.41
CA MET A 86 26.39 -24.40 -9.11
C MET A 86 27.35 -23.56 -8.24
N LYS A 87 26.83 -23.16 -7.07
CA LYS A 87 27.53 -22.64 -5.87
C LYS A 87 28.05 -21.20 -5.93
N VAL A 88 27.14 -20.25 -5.72
CA VAL A 88 27.44 -19.09 -4.87
C VAL A 88 26.71 -19.38 -3.55
N GLU A 89 27.46 -19.75 -2.52
CA GLU A 89 27.01 -20.50 -1.34
C GLU A 89 26.00 -19.75 -0.45
N ALA A 90 24.71 -19.77 -0.82
CA ALA A 90 23.54 -19.82 0.08
C ALA A 90 22.25 -20.09 -0.73
N SER A 91 21.42 -21.03 -0.29
CA SER A 91 20.03 -21.19 -0.79
C SER A 91 19.27 -19.87 -0.54
N ILE A 92 18.51 -19.38 -1.53
CA ILE A 92 17.74 -18.13 -1.41
C ILE A 92 16.85 -18.14 -0.15
N PRO A 93 16.09 -19.23 0.14
CA PRO A 93 15.42 -19.39 1.43
C PRO A 93 16.31 -19.12 2.65
N THR A 94 17.51 -19.69 2.71
CA THR A 94 18.45 -19.44 3.81
C THR A 94 18.85 -17.98 3.92
N GLN A 95 19.08 -17.30 2.79
CA GLN A 95 19.41 -15.86 2.78
C GLN A 95 18.24 -15.02 3.31
N VAL A 96 17.01 -15.31 2.89
CA VAL A 96 15.81 -14.64 3.38
C VAL A 96 15.64 -14.84 4.89
N LEU A 97 15.83 -16.07 5.38
CA LEU A 97 15.78 -16.34 6.82
C LEU A 97 16.86 -15.57 7.59
N ASN A 98 18.08 -15.50 7.05
CA ASN A 98 19.17 -14.73 7.66
C ASN A 98 18.86 -13.22 7.70
N ILE A 99 18.27 -12.65 6.65
CA ILE A 99 17.82 -11.25 6.62
C ILE A 99 16.81 -11.01 7.75
N ILE A 100 15.80 -11.85 7.89
CA ILE A 100 14.77 -11.73 8.94
C ILE A 100 15.41 -11.82 10.34
N ILE A 101 16.27 -12.80 10.57
CA ILE A 101 16.98 -12.99 11.85
C ILE A 101 17.89 -11.80 12.18
N SER A 102 18.63 -11.29 11.20
CA SER A 102 19.52 -10.12 11.37
C SER A 102 18.76 -8.85 11.74
N ASN A 103 17.48 -8.77 11.37
CA ASN A 103 16.55 -7.70 11.70
C ASN A 103 15.77 -7.95 13.00
N GLY A 104 16.20 -8.93 13.80
CA GLY A 104 15.68 -9.23 15.15
C GLY A 104 14.34 -9.96 15.17
N ASP A 105 13.97 -10.63 14.09
CA ASP A 105 12.66 -11.25 13.92
C ASP A 105 12.78 -12.73 13.52
N GLY A 106 11.66 -13.43 13.43
CA GLY A 106 11.62 -14.83 13.00
C GLY A 106 10.34 -15.16 12.24
N VAL A 107 10.38 -16.22 11.43
CA VAL A 107 9.25 -16.63 10.57
C VAL A 107 7.90 -16.63 11.32
N PRO A 108 7.76 -17.23 12.52
CA PRO A 108 6.48 -17.26 13.21
C PRO A 108 5.98 -15.86 13.64
N SER A 109 6.90 -14.96 13.98
CA SER A 109 6.57 -13.59 14.39
C SER A 109 6.17 -12.75 13.18
N VAL A 110 6.87 -12.88 12.05
CA VAL A 110 6.52 -12.23 10.78
C VAL A 110 5.14 -12.65 10.30
N THR A 111 4.87 -13.96 10.23
CA THR A 111 3.57 -14.47 9.78
C THR A 111 2.45 -14.07 10.73
N SER A 112 2.67 -14.21 12.05
CA SER A 112 1.69 -13.78 13.05
C SER A 112 1.37 -12.29 12.94
N THR A 113 2.38 -11.45 12.75
CA THR A 113 2.19 -10.00 12.59
C THR A 113 1.42 -9.69 11.32
N TYR A 114 1.78 -10.30 10.19
CA TYR A 114 1.05 -10.14 8.93
C TYR A 114 -0.42 -10.51 9.04
N PHE A 115 -0.71 -11.72 9.54
CA PHE A 115 -2.08 -12.22 9.63
C PHE A 115 -2.94 -11.44 10.64
N ARG A 116 -2.33 -10.73 11.59
CA ARG A 116 -3.02 -9.88 12.56
C ARG A 116 -3.16 -8.42 12.12
N THR A 117 -2.50 -7.99 11.05
CA THR A 117 -2.46 -6.57 10.64
C THR A 117 -2.93 -6.37 9.22
N ILE A 118 -2.19 -6.89 8.23
CA ILE A 118 -2.47 -6.68 6.80
C ILE A 118 -3.61 -7.59 6.34
N ASP A 119 -3.58 -8.87 6.72
CA ASP A 119 -4.56 -9.87 6.28
C ASP A 119 -5.99 -9.54 6.71
N VAL A 120 -6.15 -8.78 7.81
CA VAL A 120 -7.45 -8.34 8.34
C VAL A 120 -8.26 -7.54 7.33
N TRP A 121 -7.58 -6.78 6.46
CA TRP A 121 -8.23 -5.95 5.43
C TRP A 121 -7.79 -6.34 4.00
N LEU A 122 -6.73 -7.13 3.84
CA LEU A 122 -6.25 -7.68 2.58
C LEU A 122 -5.98 -9.20 2.68
N PRO A 123 -7.03 -10.05 2.82
CA PRO A 123 -6.93 -11.50 3.01
C PRO A 123 -6.59 -12.26 1.72
N VAL A 124 -5.48 -11.91 1.07
CA VAL A 124 -5.06 -12.45 -0.22
C VAL A 124 -4.18 -13.71 -0.11
N ILE A 125 -3.91 -14.17 1.12
CA ILE A 125 -3.07 -15.34 1.42
C ILE A 125 -3.86 -16.32 2.30
N ASP A 126 -3.81 -17.61 1.99
CA ASP A 126 -4.31 -18.66 2.87
C ASP A 126 -3.34 -18.93 4.02
N ALA A 127 -3.74 -18.61 5.24
CA ALA A 127 -2.86 -18.62 6.39
C ALA A 127 -2.36 -20.03 6.75
N GLU A 128 -3.26 -21.01 6.79
CA GLU A 128 -2.93 -22.38 7.18
C GLU A 128 -1.95 -23.01 6.17
N THR A 129 -2.27 -22.91 4.88
CA THR A 129 -1.44 -23.45 3.80
C THR A 129 -0.08 -22.75 3.75
N CYS A 130 -0.04 -21.43 3.90
CA CYS A 130 1.19 -20.66 3.89
C CYS A 130 2.11 -21.06 5.05
N VAL A 131 1.61 -21.04 6.29
CA VAL A 131 2.40 -21.38 7.49
C VAL A 131 2.94 -22.81 7.41
N LYS A 132 2.11 -23.77 7.01
CA LYS A 132 2.55 -25.16 6.84
C LYS A 132 3.69 -25.31 5.83
N ARG A 133 3.62 -24.60 4.70
CA ARG A 133 4.68 -24.65 3.67
C ARG A 133 5.95 -23.90 4.08
N LEU A 134 5.86 -22.96 5.01
CA LEU A 134 7.02 -22.25 5.54
C LEU A 134 7.90 -23.15 6.43
N GLU A 135 7.33 -24.20 7.03
CA GLU A 135 8.07 -25.16 7.86
C GLU A 135 9.15 -25.92 7.06
N THR A 136 8.89 -26.18 5.77
CA THR A 136 9.79 -26.93 4.87
C THR A 136 10.49 -26.04 3.84
N ILE A 137 10.42 -24.71 3.97
CA ILE A 137 10.86 -23.75 2.93
C ILE A 137 12.32 -23.95 2.45
N THR A 138 13.23 -24.31 3.36
CA THR A 138 14.65 -24.56 3.04
C THR A 138 14.87 -25.94 2.43
N GLN A 139 14.10 -26.95 2.88
CA GLN A 139 14.16 -28.32 2.37
C GLN A 139 13.66 -28.37 0.92
N ASP A 140 12.56 -27.67 0.65
CA ASP A 140 11.94 -27.58 -0.67
C ASP A 140 12.65 -26.57 -1.60
N ASN A 141 13.58 -25.79 -1.04
CA ASN A 141 14.27 -24.69 -1.72
C ASN A 141 13.28 -23.72 -2.43
N ASN A 142 12.17 -23.39 -1.76
CA ASN A 142 11.05 -22.65 -2.36
C ASN A 142 11.33 -21.14 -2.41
N VAL A 143 11.78 -20.67 -3.57
CA VAL A 143 12.21 -19.28 -3.81
C VAL A 143 11.04 -18.32 -3.82
N GLU A 144 9.91 -18.73 -4.40
CA GLU A 144 8.69 -17.93 -4.54
C GLU A 144 8.06 -17.66 -3.18
N LEU A 145 7.94 -18.70 -2.34
CA LEU A 145 7.47 -18.55 -0.97
C LEU A 145 8.44 -17.73 -0.11
N SER A 146 9.74 -17.82 -0.38
CA SER A 146 10.74 -16.96 0.29
C SER A 146 10.57 -15.49 -0.05
N SER A 147 10.26 -15.18 -1.32
CA SER A 147 9.93 -13.81 -1.73
C SER A 147 8.65 -13.30 -1.08
N LEU A 148 7.63 -14.15 -0.95
CA LEU A 148 6.40 -13.80 -0.26
C LEU A 148 6.65 -13.51 1.22
N LEU A 149 7.40 -14.37 1.91
CA LEU A 149 7.78 -14.17 3.31
C LEU A 149 8.52 -12.86 3.52
N LEU A 150 9.47 -12.53 2.63
CA LEU A 150 10.22 -11.28 2.72
C LEU A 150 9.32 -10.05 2.44
N ALA A 151 8.33 -10.17 1.55
CA ALA A 151 7.34 -9.11 1.32
C ALA A 151 6.38 -8.93 2.51
N MET A 152 5.93 -10.02 3.16
CA MET A 152 5.18 -9.97 4.41
C MET A 152 5.97 -9.27 5.50
N PHE A 153 7.27 -9.55 5.58
CA PHE A 153 8.19 -8.90 6.51
C PHE A 153 8.32 -7.41 6.23
N LEU A 154 8.49 -7.01 4.97
CA LEU A 154 8.61 -5.62 4.57
C LEU A 154 7.37 -4.79 4.94
N VAL A 155 6.18 -5.28 4.59
CA VAL A 155 4.93 -4.51 4.74
C VAL A 155 4.46 -4.40 6.20
N THR A 156 4.94 -5.27 7.09
CA THR A 156 4.58 -5.28 8.52
C THR A 156 5.53 -4.47 9.40
N ARG A 157 6.55 -3.83 8.82
CA ARG A 157 7.53 -3.04 9.57
C ARG A 157 6.90 -1.76 10.12
N PRO A 158 7.07 -1.46 11.42
CA PRO A 158 6.57 -0.22 11.99
C PRO A 158 7.36 0.98 11.44
N PRO A 159 6.73 2.17 11.36
CA PRO A 159 7.46 3.39 11.03
C PRO A 159 8.55 3.64 12.09
N GLY A 160 9.81 3.80 11.66
CA GLY A 160 10.96 3.88 12.55
C GLY A 160 10.86 5.00 13.61
N ASN A 161 11.32 4.71 14.84
CA ASN A 161 11.26 5.63 15.98
C ASN A 161 12.25 6.82 15.90
N ASN A 162 13.22 6.78 14.97
CA ASN A 162 14.24 7.82 14.86
C ASN A 162 13.77 8.93 13.91
N SER A 163 13.62 10.12 14.47
CA SER A 163 13.11 11.37 13.88
C SER A 163 13.98 12.00 12.78
N SER A 164 14.89 11.26 12.16
CA SER A 164 15.51 11.64 10.89
C SER A 164 14.61 11.12 9.77
N LEU A 165 13.85 12.03 9.14
CA LEU A 165 13.15 11.87 7.86
C LEU A 165 13.04 10.41 7.39
N ARG A 166 11.95 9.73 7.79
CA ARG A 166 11.51 8.41 7.33
C ARG A 166 12.23 7.97 6.04
N GLU A 167 13.23 7.09 6.15
CA GLU A 167 13.87 6.54 4.96
C GLU A 167 12.83 5.68 4.23
N MET A 168 12.17 6.27 3.24
CA MET A 168 11.20 5.62 2.34
C MET A 168 11.80 4.42 1.59
N GLN A 169 13.13 4.30 1.61
CA GLN A 169 13.94 3.38 0.83
C GLN A 169 14.90 2.61 1.76
N THR A 170 14.34 1.81 2.66
CA THR A 170 15.14 0.99 3.58
C THR A 170 15.99 -0.04 2.82
N PRO A 171 17.14 -0.49 3.36
CA PRO A 171 17.90 -1.60 2.77
C PRO A 171 17.03 -2.85 2.52
N LEU A 172 16.09 -3.12 3.42
CA LEU A 172 15.15 -4.24 3.32
C LEU A 172 14.24 -4.13 2.08
N TYR A 173 13.76 -2.93 1.75
CA TYR A 173 12.98 -2.70 0.54
C TYR A 173 13.76 -3.10 -0.71
N TYR A 174 15.03 -2.68 -0.83
CA TYR A 174 15.87 -3.03 -1.97
C TYR A 174 16.23 -4.51 -2.03
N GLU A 175 16.48 -5.16 -0.89
CA GLU A 175 16.67 -6.62 -0.83
C GLU A 175 15.43 -7.36 -1.34
N THR A 176 14.25 -6.95 -0.88
CA THR A 176 12.96 -7.52 -1.28
C THR A 176 12.70 -7.30 -2.77
N LYS A 177 12.90 -6.06 -3.25
CA LYS A 177 12.68 -5.67 -4.64
C LYS A 177 13.63 -6.38 -5.59
N THR A 178 14.88 -6.60 -5.17
CA THR A 178 15.88 -7.30 -5.99
C THR A 178 15.55 -8.78 -6.12
N LEU A 179 15.16 -9.43 -5.02
CA LEU A 179 14.70 -10.82 -5.07
C LEU A 179 13.46 -10.97 -5.96
N TYR A 180 12.48 -10.08 -5.79
CA TYR A 180 11.28 -10.06 -6.64
C TYR A 180 11.63 -9.89 -8.12
N SER A 181 12.50 -8.92 -8.44
CA SER A 181 12.97 -8.63 -9.80
C SER A 181 13.67 -9.84 -10.43
N PHE A 182 14.51 -10.55 -9.68
CA PHE A 182 15.18 -11.78 -10.11
C PHE A 182 14.19 -12.90 -10.46
N ILE A 183 13.14 -13.07 -9.65
CA ILE A 183 12.12 -14.10 -9.85
C ILE A 183 11.29 -13.79 -11.10
N VAL A 184 10.81 -12.55 -11.25
CA VAL A 184 9.99 -12.17 -12.42
C VAL A 184 10.81 -12.16 -13.71
N SER A 185 12.10 -11.78 -13.67
CA SER A 185 12.98 -11.87 -14.85
C SER A 185 13.23 -13.30 -15.31
N SER A 186 13.03 -14.28 -14.42
CA SER A 186 13.09 -15.71 -14.75
C SER A 186 11.78 -16.25 -15.35
N GLY A 187 10.77 -15.41 -15.55
CA GLY A 187 9.47 -15.79 -16.13
C GLY A 187 8.55 -16.58 -15.19
N ARG A 188 8.84 -16.61 -13.89
CA ARG A 188 8.01 -17.31 -12.89
C ARG A 188 6.75 -16.50 -12.59
N SER A 189 5.59 -17.16 -12.64
CA SER A 189 4.27 -16.53 -12.48
C SER A 189 3.36 -17.31 -11.51
N THR A 190 3.89 -17.75 -10.37
CA THR A 190 3.11 -18.46 -9.33
C THR A 190 2.30 -17.49 -8.48
N ILE A 191 1.38 -18.01 -7.67
CA ILE A 191 0.50 -17.18 -6.84
C ILE A 191 1.31 -16.39 -5.79
N GLU A 192 2.35 -17.01 -5.23
CA GLU A 192 3.23 -16.41 -4.22
C GLU A 192 4.03 -15.24 -4.78
N VAL A 193 4.45 -15.33 -6.05
CA VAL A 193 5.12 -14.21 -6.73
C VAL A 193 4.15 -13.04 -6.89
N ILE A 194 2.91 -13.30 -7.31
CA ILE A 194 1.92 -12.25 -7.49
C ILE A 194 1.53 -11.63 -6.13
N GLN A 195 1.33 -12.45 -5.09
CA GLN A 195 1.10 -12.01 -3.72
C GLN A 195 2.26 -11.13 -3.21
N ALA A 196 3.51 -11.57 -3.41
CA ALA A 196 4.69 -10.80 -3.01
C ALA A 196 4.74 -9.42 -3.68
N GLY A 197 4.50 -9.38 -4.99
CA GLY A 197 4.47 -8.12 -5.74
C GLY A 197 3.32 -7.21 -5.31
N LEU A 198 2.13 -7.74 -4.98
CA LEU A 198 1.03 -6.93 -4.43
C LEU A 198 1.43 -6.30 -3.09
N LEU A 199 2.06 -7.06 -2.18
CA LEU A 199 2.51 -6.54 -0.89
C LEU A 199 3.64 -5.51 -1.02
N ILE A 200 4.56 -5.70 -1.99
CA ILE A 200 5.60 -4.72 -2.31
C ILE A 200 4.97 -3.43 -2.85
N SER A 201 4.00 -3.54 -3.77
CA SER A 201 3.26 -2.39 -4.33
C SER A 201 2.55 -1.62 -3.23
N LEU A 202 1.97 -2.32 -2.27
CA LEU A 202 1.32 -1.72 -1.10
C LEU A 202 2.31 -0.95 -0.22
N TYR A 203 3.50 -1.53 0.02
CA TYR A 203 4.57 -0.82 0.73
C TYR A 203 4.99 0.44 -0.03
N GLU A 204 5.18 0.34 -1.36
CA GLU A 204 5.56 1.47 -2.22
C GLU A 204 4.53 2.61 -2.14
N VAL A 205 3.24 2.29 -2.23
CA VAL A 205 2.15 3.25 -2.02
C VAL A 205 2.20 3.89 -0.64
N GLY A 206 2.34 3.09 0.43
CA GLY A 206 2.41 3.59 1.80
C GLY A 206 3.58 4.55 2.08
N HIS A 207 4.60 4.53 1.21
CA HIS A 207 5.78 5.38 1.28
C HIS A 207 5.82 6.43 0.15
N GLY A 208 4.74 6.61 -0.62
CA GLY A 208 4.65 7.62 -1.67
C GLY A 208 5.50 7.33 -2.92
N MET A 209 5.94 6.09 -3.11
CA MET A 209 6.69 5.64 -4.31
C MET A 209 5.73 5.22 -5.43
N THR A 210 4.84 6.12 -5.85
CA THR A 210 3.73 5.83 -6.79
C THR A 210 4.20 5.22 -8.11
N GLU A 211 5.24 5.77 -8.74
CA GLU A 211 5.80 5.26 -9.99
C GLU A 211 6.31 3.81 -9.85
N ALA A 212 6.99 3.51 -8.73
CA ALA A 212 7.47 2.16 -8.46
C ALA A 212 6.30 1.19 -8.26
N ALA A 213 5.27 1.63 -7.51
CA ALA A 213 4.04 0.87 -7.30
C ALA A 213 3.32 0.55 -8.60
N GLN A 214 3.21 1.52 -9.52
CA GLN A 214 2.61 1.31 -10.84
C GLN A 214 3.35 0.26 -11.67
N VAL A 215 4.69 0.27 -11.67
CA VAL A 215 5.48 -0.77 -12.36
C VAL A 215 5.26 -2.14 -11.73
N THR A 216 5.32 -2.23 -10.39
CA THR A 216 5.12 -3.50 -9.67
C THR A 216 3.75 -4.09 -9.94
N ILE A 217 2.70 -3.27 -9.82
CA ILE A 217 1.33 -3.72 -9.99
C ILE A 217 1.06 -4.10 -11.45
N ALA A 218 1.67 -3.44 -12.44
CA ALA A 218 1.58 -3.83 -13.84
C ALA A 218 2.14 -5.23 -14.10
N VAL A 219 3.28 -5.56 -13.50
CA VAL A 219 3.86 -6.91 -13.57
C VAL A 219 2.92 -7.93 -12.91
N CYS A 220 2.38 -7.62 -11.73
CA CYS A 220 1.40 -8.47 -11.05
C CYS A 220 0.13 -8.69 -11.89
N SER A 221 -0.47 -7.63 -12.42
CA SER A 221 -1.66 -7.66 -13.26
C SER A 221 -1.46 -8.57 -14.47
N ARG A 222 -0.31 -8.47 -15.16
CA ARG A 222 0.00 -9.31 -16.31
C ARG A 222 0.10 -10.80 -15.95
N MET A 223 0.74 -11.13 -14.83
CA MET A 223 0.82 -12.51 -14.34
C MET A 223 -0.54 -13.04 -13.89
N ALA A 224 -1.32 -12.20 -13.20
CA ALA A 224 -2.66 -12.54 -12.73
C ALA A 224 -3.63 -12.79 -13.90
N MET A 225 -3.57 -12.00 -14.98
CA MET A 225 -4.35 -12.24 -16.20
C MET A 225 -4.08 -13.63 -16.80
N LYS A 226 -2.80 -14.03 -16.89
CA LYS A 226 -2.43 -15.37 -17.37
C LYS A 226 -3.03 -16.46 -16.47
N MET A 227 -2.94 -16.30 -15.16
CA MET A 227 -3.48 -17.26 -14.19
C MET A 227 -5.01 -17.33 -14.24
N LYS A 228 -5.68 -16.18 -14.36
CA LYS A 228 -7.13 -16.07 -14.55
C LYS A 228 -7.58 -16.84 -15.78
N ALA A 229 -6.94 -16.62 -16.93
CA ALA A 229 -7.28 -17.31 -18.17
C ALA A 229 -7.18 -18.85 -18.03
N VAL A 230 -6.19 -19.35 -17.27
CA VAL A 230 -6.05 -20.78 -16.97
C VAL A 230 -7.20 -21.29 -16.10
N GLN A 231 -7.60 -20.56 -15.06
CA GLN A 231 -8.70 -20.98 -14.18
C GLN A 231 -10.06 -21.03 -14.91
N TYR A 232 -10.34 -20.05 -15.77
CA TYR A 232 -11.56 -20.08 -16.59
C TYR A 232 -11.56 -21.24 -17.58
N ARG A 233 -10.41 -21.53 -18.21
CA ARG A 233 -10.28 -22.70 -19.10
C ARG A 233 -10.55 -24.01 -18.36
N ASN A 234 -10.17 -24.10 -17.09
CA ASN A 234 -10.40 -25.26 -16.25
C ASN A 234 -11.84 -25.34 -15.69
N SER A 235 -12.74 -24.44 -16.09
CA SER A 235 -14.12 -24.37 -15.60
C SER A 235 -14.23 -24.31 -14.07
N SER A 236 -13.26 -23.69 -13.41
CA SER A 236 -13.31 -23.50 -11.96
C SER A 236 -14.54 -22.67 -11.60
N ARG A 237 -15.39 -23.21 -10.71
CA ARG A 237 -16.55 -22.50 -10.17
C ARG A 237 -16.13 -21.70 -8.94
N ASN A 238 -16.82 -20.59 -8.69
CA ASN A 238 -16.60 -19.74 -7.51
C ASN A 238 -15.14 -19.27 -7.36
N ILE A 239 -14.51 -18.88 -8.48
CA ILE A 239 -13.12 -18.40 -8.50
C ILE A 239 -12.95 -17.18 -7.59
N GLN A 240 -13.96 -16.31 -7.53
CA GLN A 240 -13.95 -15.07 -6.75
C GLN A 240 -13.69 -15.29 -5.26
N ASN A 241 -14.13 -16.42 -4.70
CA ASN A 241 -13.97 -16.74 -3.27
C ASN A 241 -12.70 -17.56 -2.99
N THR A 242 -11.93 -17.93 -4.02
CA THR A 242 -10.64 -18.60 -3.85
C THR A 242 -9.55 -17.61 -3.41
N GLU A 243 -8.42 -18.13 -2.92
CA GLU A 243 -7.22 -17.32 -2.64
C GLU A 243 -6.82 -16.46 -3.85
N PHE A 244 -6.89 -17.01 -5.06
CA PHE A 244 -6.61 -16.27 -6.29
C PHE A 244 -7.66 -15.19 -6.58
N GLY A 245 -8.94 -15.45 -6.35
CA GLY A 245 -10.00 -14.46 -6.55
C GLY A 245 -9.82 -13.25 -5.64
N ARG A 246 -9.45 -13.50 -4.37
CA ARG A 246 -9.10 -12.43 -3.43
C ARG A 246 -7.83 -11.69 -3.88
N LEU A 247 -6.81 -12.39 -4.35
CA LEU A 247 -5.61 -11.76 -4.90
C LEU A 247 -5.92 -10.86 -6.11
N TRP A 248 -6.77 -11.33 -7.02
CA TRP A 248 -7.23 -10.57 -8.18
C TRP A 248 -7.91 -9.27 -7.77
N TRP A 249 -8.85 -9.34 -6.83
CA TRP A 249 -9.55 -8.14 -6.34
C TRP A 249 -8.65 -7.21 -5.52
N GLY A 250 -7.64 -7.75 -4.83
CA GLY A 250 -6.58 -6.94 -4.22
C GLY A 250 -5.79 -6.13 -5.26
N ILE A 251 -5.43 -6.75 -6.39
CA ILE A 251 -4.76 -6.08 -7.52
C ILE A 251 -5.65 -5.00 -8.13
N VAL A 252 -6.91 -5.33 -8.44
CA VAL A 252 -7.87 -4.36 -9.01
C VAL A 252 -8.02 -3.15 -8.09
N THR A 253 -8.19 -3.38 -6.79
CA THR A 253 -8.39 -2.31 -5.81
C THR A 253 -7.18 -1.38 -5.75
N LEU A 254 -5.96 -1.93 -5.72
CA LEU A 254 -4.74 -1.13 -5.67
C LEU A 254 -4.48 -0.38 -6.99
N ASP A 255 -4.75 -1.01 -8.14
CA ASP A 255 -4.67 -0.39 -9.46
C ASP A 255 -5.60 0.83 -9.56
N ARG A 256 -6.84 0.71 -9.08
CA ARG A 256 -7.79 1.84 -9.08
C ARG A 256 -7.33 2.97 -8.16
N TYR A 257 -6.82 2.61 -6.98
CA TYR A 257 -6.26 3.60 -6.06
C TYR A 257 -5.11 4.39 -6.71
N LEU A 258 -4.21 3.72 -7.44
CA LEU A 258 -3.08 4.37 -8.12
C LEU A 258 -3.48 5.29 -9.27
N ASN A 259 -4.68 5.11 -9.84
CA ASN A 259 -5.18 5.92 -10.96
C ASN A 259 -6.06 7.09 -10.51
N GLN A 260 -6.48 7.16 -9.23
CA GLN A 260 -7.50 8.12 -8.79
C GLN A 260 -7.07 9.60 -8.86
N ASP A 261 -5.77 9.85 -8.70
CA ASP A 261 -5.20 11.21 -8.61
C ASP A 261 -4.52 11.64 -9.92
N LEU A 262 -4.58 10.81 -10.97
CA LEU A 262 -4.00 11.10 -12.28
C LEU A 262 -4.89 12.06 -13.08
N SER A 263 -4.30 12.74 -14.08
CA SER A 263 -5.10 13.51 -15.02
C SER A 263 -5.97 12.58 -15.88
N PRO A 264 -7.14 13.04 -16.37
CA PRO A 264 -8.06 12.19 -17.15
C PRO A 264 -7.44 11.49 -18.36
N ASP A 265 -6.42 12.09 -18.98
CA ASP A 265 -5.66 11.55 -20.10
C ASP A 265 -4.56 10.55 -19.71
N GLU A 266 -4.15 10.53 -18.43
CA GLU A 266 -3.16 9.60 -17.89
C GLU A 266 -3.79 8.34 -17.25
N ILE A 267 -5.11 8.33 -17.03
CA ILE A 267 -5.82 7.18 -16.47
C ILE A 267 -5.76 5.99 -17.43
N HIS A 268 -5.08 4.92 -16.99
CA HIS A 268 -4.97 3.66 -17.74
C HIS A 268 -5.17 2.48 -16.79
N LEU A 269 -6.40 1.95 -16.76
CA LEU A 269 -6.71 0.81 -15.92
C LEU A 269 -6.05 -0.46 -16.45
N LEU A 270 -5.20 -1.09 -15.64
CA LEU A 270 -4.39 -2.24 -16.06
C LEU A 270 -5.20 -3.52 -16.20
N VAL A 271 -6.40 -3.54 -15.63
CA VAL A 271 -7.27 -4.72 -15.51
C VAL A 271 -8.71 -4.28 -15.72
N GLY A 272 -9.53 -5.01 -16.47
CA GLY A 272 -10.99 -4.82 -16.46
C GLY A 272 -11.54 -3.87 -17.53
N SER A 273 -10.75 -3.53 -18.55
CA SER A 273 -11.29 -2.96 -19.77
C SER A 273 -12.02 -4.04 -20.58
N TRP A 274 -13.01 -3.62 -21.37
CA TRP A 274 -13.75 -4.44 -22.35
C TRP A 274 -12.84 -5.16 -23.37
N SER A 275 -11.54 -4.88 -23.36
CA SER A 275 -10.51 -5.41 -24.26
C SER A 275 -9.78 -6.67 -23.79
N ASP A 276 -9.97 -7.15 -22.55
CA ASP A 276 -9.07 -8.17 -21.97
C ASP A 276 -9.31 -9.60 -22.48
N GLY A 277 -10.36 -9.84 -23.28
CA GLY A 277 -10.65 -11.13 -23.93
C GLY A 277 -10.97 -12.29 -22.96
N VAL A 278 -11.06 -12.01 -21.66
CA VAL A 278 -11.37 -12.97 -20.58
C VAL A 278 -12.59 -12.43 -19.81
N PRO A 279 -13.54 -13.28 -19.36
CA PRO A 279 -14.70 -12.82 -18.61
C PRO A 279 -14.34 -11.97 -17.40
N ALA A 280 -15.18 -10.98 -17.08
CA ALA A 280 -15.07 -10.25 -15.82
C ALA A 280 -15.13 -11.24 -14.64
N MET A 281 -14.30 -11.01 -13.62
CA MET A 281 -14.38 -11.79 -12.39
C MET A 281 -15.54 -11.24 -11.56
N GLU A 282 -16.37 -12.12 -11.01
CA GLU A 282 -17.42 -11.74 -10.06
C GLU A 282 -16.81 -11.17 -8.77
N LEU A 283 -17.54 -10.29 -8.09
CA LEU A 283 -17.12 -9.76 -6.78
C LEU A 283 -17.01 -10.89 -5.74
N PRO A 284 -16.04 -10.82 -4.82
CA PRO A 284 -15.91 -11.79 -3.76
C PRO A 284 -17.10 -11.65 -2.81
N VAL A 285 -17.57 -12.79 -2.30
CA VAL A 285 -18.74 -12.87 -1.45
C VAL A 285 -18.32 -13.33 -0.06
N ASP A 286 -18.90 -12.69 0.94
CA ASP A 286 -18.73 -13.06 2.32
C ASP A 286 -19.71 -14.20 2.69
N GLU A 287 -19.27 -15.44 2.49
CA GLU A 287 -20.07 -16.65 2.75
C GLU A 287 -20.41 -16.79 4.25
N GLU A 288 -19.55 -16.31 5.15
CA GLU A 288 -19.80 -16.34 6.60
C GLU A 288 -21.01 -15.47 6.96
N ALA A 289 -21.13 -14.28 6.36
CA ALA A 289 -22.27 -13.39 6.60
C ALA A 289 -23.58 -13.97 6.07
N GLN A 290 -23.52 -14.72 4.96
CA GLN A 290 -24.68 -15.37 4.38
C GLN A 290 -25.15 -16.59 5.18
N SER A 291 -24.23 -17.26 5.87
CA SER A 291 -24.54 -18.45 6.67
C SER A 291 -25.32 -18.15 7.95
N GLY A 292 -25.32 -16.89 8.42
CA GLY A 292 -25.99 -16.46 9.65
C GLY A 292 -25.41 -17.08 10.94
N LEU A 293 -24.29 -17.81 10.85
CA LEU A 293 -23.60 -18.38 11.99
C LEU A 293 -22.78 -17.29 12.71
N PRO A 294 -22.70 -17.30 14.05
CA PRO A 294 -21.82 -16.39 14.76
C PRO A 294 -20.37 -16.65 14.31
N PRO A 295 -19.62 -15.60 13.91
CA PRO A 295 -18.28 -15.76 13.36
C PRO A 295 -17.36 -16.36 14.43
N PRO A 296 -16.49 -17.31 14.05
CA PRO A 296 -15.63 -18.03 14.99
C PRO A 296 -14.57 -17.13 15.65
N ILE A 297 -14.32 -15.95 15.08
CA ILE A 297 -13.36 -14.96 15.56
C ILE A 297 -14.04 -13.60 15.54
N SER A 298 -14.37 -13.05 16.71
CA SER A 298 -14.67 -11.62 16.83
C SER A 298 -13.38 -10.87 16.49
N MET A 299 -13.30 -10.31 15.28
CA MET A 299 -12.21 -9.41 14.93
C MET A 299 -12.31 -8.19 15.87
N ARG A 300 -11.32 -8.05 16.75
CA ARG A 300 -11.17 -6.82 17.52
C ARG A 300 -10.47 -5.82 16.61
N THR A 301 -11.20 -4.77 16.26
CA THR A 301 -10.64 -3.53 15.72
C THR A 301 -9.49 -3.03 16.61
N THR A 302 -8.56 -2.26 16.06
CA THR A 302 -7.45 -1.65 16.81
C THR A 302 -7.94 -0.76 17.96
N SER A 303 -9.14 -0.19 17.85
CA SER A 303 -9.85 0.51 18.94
C SER A 303 -10.49 -0.41 19.99
N GLY A 304 -10.55 -1.72 19.76
CA GLY A 304 -11.18 -2.69 20.65
C GLY A 304 -12.71 -2.60 20.69
N ILE A 305 -13.32 -1.81 19.80
CA ILE A 305 -14.77 -1.63 19.69
C ILE A 305 -15.28 -2.69 18.73
N SER A 306 -15.82 -3.79 19.27
CA SER A 306 -16.59 -4.76 18.50
C SER A 306 -18.05 -4.29 18.46
N ALA A 307 -18.63 -4.22 17.27
CA ALA A 307 -20.06 -4.07 17.06
C ALA A 307 -20.86 -4.99 18.01
N SER A 308 -21.73 -4.45 18.87
CA SER A 308 -22.50 -5.23 19.83
C SER A 308 -23.66 -6.03 19.20
N HIS A 309 -23.98 -5.77 17.92
CA HIS A 309 -25.19 -6.30 17.28
C HIS A 309 -24.98 -7.05 15.96
N GLN A 310 -23.82 -6.95 15.31
CA GLN A 310 -23.45 -7.77 14.16
C GLN A 310 -21.94 -8.00 14.18
N PRO A 311 -21.47 -9.19 14.59
CA PRO A 311 -20.05 -9.46 14.59
C PRO A 311 -19.55 -9.51 13.14
N THR A 312 -18.50 -8.75 12.83
CA THR A 312 -17.89 -8.79 11.51
C THR A 312 -17.25 -10.12 11.22
N THR A 313 -17.59 -10.64 10.06
CA THR A 313 -16.88 -11.71 9.38
C THR A 313 -15.48 -11.26 8.99
N ARG A 314 -14.60 -12.23 8.74
CA ARG A 314 -13.22 -11.94 8.31
C ARG A 314 -13.18 -11.27 6.94
N LEU A 315 -14.08 -11.62 6.02
CA LEU A 315 -14.05 -11.16 4.62
C LEU A 315 -14.83 -9.87 4.36
N GLY A 316 -15.74 -9.47 5.26
CA GLY A 316 -16.62 -8.31 5.06
C GLY A 316 -15.90 -7.02 4.62
N PRO A 317 -14.87 -6.54 5.34
CA PRO A 317 -14.12 -5.34 4.96
C PRO A 317 -13.48 -5.43 3.58
N PHE A 318 -12.93 -6.60 3.24
CA PHE A 318 -12.30 -6.84 1.94
C PHE A 318 -13.33 -6.85 0.80
N CYS A 319 -14.46 -7.52 0.97
CA CYS A 319 -15.52 -7.55 -0.03
C CYS A 319 -16.05 -6.14 -0.34
N ARG A 320 -16.20 -5.30 0.69
CA ARG A 320 -16.57 -3.89 0.51
C ARG A 320 -15.49 -3.09 -0.21
N ALA A 321 -14.22 -3.31 0.10
CA ALA A 321 -13.12 -2.66 -0.60
C ALA A 321 -13.09 -3.07 -2.09
N ALA A 322 -13.35 -4.34 -2.40
CA ALA A 322 -13.46 -4.83 -3.77
C ALA A 322 -14.65 -4.19 -4.52
N GLU A 323 -15.81 -4.06 -3.88
CA GLU A 323 -16.98 -3.37 -4.44
C GLU A 323 -16.71 -1.89 -4.69
N ALA A 324 -16.08 -1.20 -3.72
CA ALA A 324 -15.65 0.18 -3.87
C ALA A 324 -14.64 0.34 -5.03
N GLY A 325 -13.67 -0.57 -5.14
CA GLY A 325 -12.71 -0.61 -6.24
C GLY A 325 -13.36 -0.88 -7.59
N HIS A 326 -14.41 -1.71 -7.64
CA HIS A 326 -15.19 -1.94 -8.86
C HIS A 326 -15.89 -0.66 -9.34
N LEU A 327 -16.59 0.03 -8.44
CA LEU A 327 -17.26 1.31 -8.74
C LEU A 327 -16.25 2.38 -9.15
N LEU A 328 -15.13 2.51 -8.41
CA LEU A 328 -14.05 3.44 -8.76
C LEU A 328 -13.52 3.16 -10.18
N GLY A 329 -13.33 1.89 -10.53
CA GLY A 329 -12.92 1.51 -11.88
C GLY A 329 -13.88 2.02 -12.97
N GLN A 330 -15.19 1.87 -12.76
CA GLN A 330 -16.18 2.34 -13.73
C GLN A 330 -16.21 3.87 -13.86
N VAL A 331 -15.99 4.59 -12.74
CA VAL A 331 -15.85 6.05 -12.73
C VAL A 331 -14.59 6.48 -13.49
N LEU A 332 -13.45 5.87 -13.20
CA LEU A 332 -12.18 6.16 -13.88
C LEU A 332 -12.26 5.88 -15.38
N ASP A 333 -12.88 4.77 -15.78
CA ASP A 333 -13.12 4.46 -17.19
C ASP A 333 -14.00 5.53 -17.86
N LEU A 334 -15.07 5.99 -17.20
CA LEU A 334 -15.92 7.05 -17.73
C LEU A 334 -15.16 8.38 -17.88
N ILE A 335 -14.32 8.74 -16.89
CA ILE A 335 -13.49 9.95 -16.94
C ILE A 335 -12.49 9.86 -18.11
N ALA A 336 -11.78 8.74 -18.24
CA ALA A 336 -10.82 8.52 -19.31
C ALA A 336 -11.49 8.55 -20.70
N GLN A 337 -12.64 7.87 -20.84
CA GLN A 337 -13.43 7.88 -22.08
C GLN A 337 -13.90 9.28 -22.44
N THR A 338 -14.45 10.03 -21.47
CA THR A 338 -14.92 11.41 -21.69
C THR A 338 -13.78 12.33 -22.09
N SER A 339 -12.57 12.14 -21.52
CA SER A 339 -11.37 12.89 -21.92
C SER A 339 -11.01 12.63 -23.39
N TYR A 340 -11.04 11.37 -23.82
CA TYR A 340 -10.68 10.96 -25.17
C TYR A 340 -11.73 11.35 -26.22
N THR A 341 -13.01 11.10 -25.95
CA THR A 341 -14.12 11.37 -26.89
C THR A 341 -14.59 12.82 -26.85
N ARG A 342 -14.32 13.54 -25.76
CA ARG A 342 -14.91 14.86 -25.43
C ARG A 342 -16.43 14.83 -25.29
N GLU A 343 -17.01 13.65 -25.14
CA GLU A 343 -18.45 13.43 -24.98
C GLU A 343 -18.70 12.66 -23.69
N MET A 344 -19.58 13.19 -22.84
CA MET A 344 -19.93 12.56 -21.57
C MET A 344 -21.20 11.72 -21.72
N ASP A 345 -21.12 10.45 -21.35
CA ASP A 345 -22.28 9.57 -21.24
C ASP A 345 -23.05 9.90 -19.94
N PHE A 346 -24.04 10.77 -20.06
CA PHE A 346 -24.87 11.22 -18.93
C PHE A 346 -25.71 10.10 -18.30
N GLU A 347 -26.06 9.07 -19.06
CA GLU A 347 -26.84 7.93 -18.54
C GLU A 347 -25.97 7.07 -17.64
N LYS A 348 -24.77 6.71 -18.12
CA LYS A 348 -23.76 5.99 -17.34
C LYS A 348 -23.31 6.79 -16.12
N ALA A 349 -23.08 8.10 -16.27
CA ALA A 349 -22.71 8.98 -15.15
C ALA A 349 -23.77 8.98 -14.04
N ARG A 350 -25.06 9.10 -14.41
CA ARG A 350 -26.17 9.09 -13.44
C ARG A 350 -26.35 7.74 -12.76
N ALA A 351 -26.20 6.65 -13.51
CA ALA A 351 -26.26 5.30 -12.97
C ALA A 351 -25.13 5.06 -11.94
N LEU A 352 -23.92 5.52 -12.24
CA LEU A 352 -22.77 5.45 -11.33
C LEU A 352 -22.99 6.28 -10.07
N ASP A 353 -23.45 7.51 -10.19
CA ASP A 353 -23.75 8.38 -9.04
C ASP A 353 -24.78 7.73 -8.09
N HIS A 354 -25.87 7.17 -8.64
CA HIS A 354 -26.84 6.43 -7.85
C HIS A 354 -26.24 5.20 -7.16
N ALA A 355 -25.43 4.41 -7.86
CA ALA A 355 -24.78 3.24 -7.30
C ALA A 355 -23.84 3.65 -6.14
N MET A 356 -23.01 4.66 -6.35
CA MET A 356 -22.09 5.20 -5.34
C MET A 356 -22.83 5.73 -4.11
N GLN A 357 -23.90 6.50 -4.28
CA GLN A 357 -24.70 7.01 -3.17
C GLN A 357 -25.35 5.88 -2.37
N SER A 358 -25.90 4.88 -3.06
CA SER A 358 -26.49 3.71 -2.40
C SER A 358 -25.46 2.93 -1.58
N PHE A 359 -24.27 2.70 -2.16
CA PHE A 359 -23.17 2.01 -1.49
C PHE A 359 -22.63 2.82 -0.30
N ALA A 360 -22.44 4.13 -0.45
CA ALA A 360 -22.03 5.02 0.64
C ALA A 360 -23.01 4.97 1.83
N MET A 361 -24.32 4.90 1.57
CA MET A 361 -25.32 4.75 2.62
C MET A 361 -25.19 3.42 3.37
N VAL A 362 -24.90 2.32 2.68
CA VAL A 362 -24.61 1.02 3.31
C VAL A 362 -23.36 1.12 4.19
N LEU A 363 -22.29 1.74 3.69
CA LEU A 363 -21.04 1.94 4.46
C LEU A 363 -21.28 2.76 5.72
N VAL A 364 -22.04 3.86 5.63
CA VAL A 364 -22.37 4.71 6.79
C VAL A 364 -23.18 3.93 7.83
N GLN A 365 -24.19 3.17 7.39
CA GLN A 365 -25.02 2.37 8.29
C GLN A 365 -24.21 1.30 9.02
N GLN A 366 -23.22 0.71 8.36
CA GLN A 366 -22.34 -0.29 8.97
C GLN A 366 -21.26 0.35 9.85
N ALA A 367 -20.71 1.50 9.47
CA ALA A 367 -19.70 2.23 10.22
C ALA A 367 -20.19 2.71 11.60
N ILE A 368 -21.51 2.86 11.80
CA ILE A 368 -22.13 3.11 13.12
C ILE A 368 -21.70 2.05 14.15
N ASN A 369 -21.36 0.84 13.70
CA ASN A 369 -20.96 -0.27 14.55
C ASN A 369 -19.42 -0.47 14.65
N GLY A 370 -18.63 0.32 13.90
CA GLY A 370 -17.16 0.21 13.83
C GLY A 370 -16.61 0.78 12.52
N TRP A 371 -16.03 1.99 12.57
CA TRP A 371 -15.49 2.70 11.39
C TRP A 371 -14.30 2.00 10.74
N GLU A 372 -13.50 1.28 11.52
CA GLU A 372 -12.32 0.55 11.07
C GLU A 372 -12.63 -0.52 10.02
N GLU A 373 -13.86 -1.05 10.03
CA GLU A 373 -14.33 -2.11 9.15
C GLU A 373 -14.65 -1.62 7.73
N CYS A 374 -14.78 -0.30 7.57
CA CYS A 374 -15.14 0.35 6.31
C CYS A 374 -14.05 1.31 5.82
N CYS A 375 -12.95 1.50 6.54
CA CYS A 375 -11.93 2.52 6.23
C CYS A 375 -11.42 2.46 4.78
N ALA A 376 -11.09 1.27 4.26
CA ALA A 376 -10.61 1.12 2.89
C ALA A 376 -11.70 1.47 1.86
N ALA A 377 -12.93 0.96 2.06
CA ALA A 377 -14.07 1.24 1.18
C ALA A 377 -14.48 2.72 1.23
N ILE A 378 -14.53 3.32 2.42
CA ILE A 378 -14.84 4.74 2.63
C ILE A 378 -13.78 5.61 1.96
N GLY A 379 -12.49 5.30 2.14
CA GLY A 379 -11.40 6.04 1.49
C GLY A 379 -11.53 6.05 -0.02
N LEU A 380 -11.86 4.90 -0.62
CA LEU A 380 -12.09 4.78 -2.06
C LEU A 380 -13.39 5.47 -2.52
N CYS A 381 -14.46 5.45 -1.73
CA CYS A 381 -15.71 6.13 -2.09
C CYS A 381 -15.61 7.65 -2.00
N LEU A 382 -14.90 8.19 -1.01
CA LEU A 382 -14.72 9.63 -0.86
C LEU A 382 -13.88 10.24 -1.97
N SER A 383 -12.88 9.51 -2.50
CA SER A 383 -12.11 9.98 -3.67
C SER A 383 -12.96 10.03 -4.94
N GLN A 384 -13.92 9.11 -5.11
CA GLN A 384 -14.84 9.09 -6.25
C GLN A 384 -15.75 10.34 -6.30
N CYS A 385 -16.26 10.80 -5.16
CA CYS A 385 -17.12 11.99 -5.07
C CYS A 385 -16.41 13.30 -5.48
N HIS A 386 -15.08 13.36 -5.36
CA HIS A 386 -14.30 14.50 -5.84
C HIS A 386 -14.10 14.47 -7.37
N GLY A 387 -14.11 13.29 -7.99
CA GLY A 387 -13.94 13.11 -9.44
C GLY A 387 -15.22 13.35 -10.27
N THR A 388 -16.41 13.21 -9.67
CA THR A 388 -17.70 13.45 -10.36
C THR A 388 -18.18 14.90 -10.31
N ALA A 389 -17.54 15.75 -9.49
CA ALA A 389 -17.81 17.18 -9.48
C ALA A 389 -17.14 17.83 -10.72
N PRO A 390 -17.87 18.54 -11.59
CA PRO A 390 -17.25 19.27 -12.68
C PRO A 390 -16.28 20.30 -12.08
N ARG A 391 -14.98 20.15 -12.36
CA ARG A 391 -14.00 21.22 -12.10
C ARG A 391 -14.49 22.44 -12.88
N LYS A 392 -14.94 23.47 -12.16
CA LYS A 392 -15.24 24.78 -12.72
C LYS A 392 -13.94 25.51 -13.05
N ASP A 393 -13.14 24.93 -13.93
CA ASP A 393 -11.99 25.59 -14.56
C ASP A 393 -12.31 25.69 -16.06
N LEU A 394 -13.37 26.43 -16.37
CA LEU A 394 -13.55 27.05 -17.67
C LEU A 394 -13.37 28.55 -17.43
N GLU A 395 -12.21 29.02 -17.88
CA GLU A 395 -11.80 30.40 -17.94
C GLU A 395 -12.94 31.26 -18.51
N LEU A 396 -13.38 32.22 -17.71
CA LEU A 396 -14.08 33.40 -18.19
C LEU A 396 -13.05 34.31 -18.84
N ASP A 397 -12.76 34.06 -20.11
CA ASP A 397 -12.22 35.06 -21.02
C ASP A 397 -13.38 35.68 -21.81
N GLN A 398 -13.98 36.74 -21.23
CA GLN A 398 -14.57 37.88 -21.94
C GLN A 398 -14.45 39.14 -21.09
#